data_AF-A0A2A2A6A7-F1
#
_entry.id   AF-A0A2A2A6A7-F1
#
_cell.length_a   1.000
_cell.length_b   1.000
_cell.length_c   1.000
_cell.angle_alpha   90.00
_cell.angle_beta   90.00
_cell.angle_gamma   90.00
#
_symmetry.space_group_name_H-M   'P 1'
#
loop_
_entity.id
_entity.type
_entity.pdbx_description
1 polymer ?
#
loop_
_entity_poly.entity_id
_entity_poly.type
_entity_poly.pdbx_seq_one_letter_code
_entity_poly.pdbx_strand_id
1 'polypeptide(L)'
;MNSIPAAPRPTTAAFTVLIPARMASNRLPDKPLADIGGLPMVVRVALQARQSQAQAVIVAADDPRIAQACAAHGIDCLPTRRDHASGSDRLAEAVQALQLPDEALVVNVQGDEPFIPPALIDAVAQTLAQSGPDTVMGTAAHAIDNVQDFLNPNVVKLVLDARGRAQYFSRAPIPHYRDAQQAHWWADANQPYSPVARLHAPLRHIGIYSYRAGFLKAFPQLPPAPTEQTEALEQLRALWHGHAIAVHLAEQAPPPGVDTPEDLERARRHAATKEH
;
A
#
# COMPACT_ATOMS: atom_id res chain seq x y z
N MET A 1 26.91 29.05 -27.85
CA MET A 1 25.70 28.46 -27.25
C MET A 1 26.16 27.32 -26.37
N ASN A 2 26.33 27.59 -25.07
CA ASN A 2 26.76 26.56 -24.12
C ASN A 2 25.54 25.72 -23.77
N SER A 3 25.53 24.48 -24.26
CA SER A 3 24.56 23.46 -23.92
C SER A 3 24.65 23.15 -22.43
N ILE A 4 23.60 23.48 -21.68
CA ILE A 4 23.46 23.06 -20.29
C ILE A 4 23.38 21.52 -20.31
N PRO A 5 24.26 20.78 -19.63
CA PRO A 5 24.14 19.34 -19.54
C PRO A 5 22.81 18.99 -18.88
N ALA A 6 22.04 18.10 -19.50
CA ALA A 6 20.81 17.59 -18.93
C ALA A 6 21.11 17.02 -17.53
N ALA A 7 20.34 17.45 -16.53
CA ALA A 7 20.45 16.93 -15.17
C ALA A 7 20.39 15.39 -15.22
N PRO A 8 21.22 14.68 -14.43
CA PRO A 8 21.13 13.23 -14.36
C PRO A 8 19.69 12.85 -13.99
N ARG A 9 19.08 11.98 -14.80
CA ARG A 9 17.79 11.37 -14.44
C ARG A 9 17.98 10.75 -13.05
N PRO A 10 17.11 11.05 -12.08
CA PRO A 10 17.25 10.46 -10.75
C PRO A 10 17.29 8.93 -10.91
N THR A 11 18.36 8.32 -10.42
CA THR A 11 18.45 6.86 -10.28
C THR A 11 17.28 6.42 -9.42
N THR A 12 16.36 5.63 -9.96
CA THR A 12 15.28 5.02 -9.17
C THR A 12 15.91 4.28 -8.00
N ALA A 13 15.41 4.53 -6.79
CA ALA A 13 15.93 3.85 -5.61
C ALA A 13 15.70 2.34 -5.71
N ALA A 14 16.70 1.56 -5.34
CA ALA A 14 16.60 0.11 -5.23
C ALA A 14 15.59 -0.29 -4.14
N PHE A 15 14.66 -1.20 -4.44
CA PHE A 15 13.71 -1.72 -3.46
C PHE A 15 13.31 -3.17 -3.75
N THR A 16 12.84 -3.85 -2.71
CA THR A 16 12.30 -5.22 -2.75
C THR A 16 10.80 -5.17 -2.46
N VAL A 17 10.00 -5.92 -3.22
CA VAL A 17 8.59 -6.13 -2.89
C VAL A 17 8.46 -7.39 -2.05
N LEU A 18 7.76 -7.29 -0.93
CA LEU A 18 7.34 -8.43 -0.12
C LEU A 18 5.81 -8.51 -0.12
N ILE A 19 5.28 -9.71 -0.39
CA ILE A 19 3.84 -9.98 -0.44
C ILE A 19 3.47 -10.89 0.72
N PRO A 20 2.84 -10.40 1.80
CA PRO A 20 2.41 -11.26 2.88
C PRO A 20 1.18 -12.08 2.43
N ALA A 21 1.27 -13.40 2.60
CA ALA A 21 0.19 -14.32 2.28
C ALA A 21 -0.06 -15.26 3.46
N ARG A 22 -1.31 -15.34 3.93
CA ARG A 22 -1.73 -16.30 4.95
C ARG A 22 -2.90 -17.10 4.43
N MET A 23 -2.91 -18.39 4.75
CA MET A 23 -4.03 -19.23 4.32
C MET A 23 -5.34 -18.91 5.05
N ALA A 24 -5.23 -18.54 6.33
CA ALA A 24 -6.38 -18.24 7.16
C ALA A 24 -7.12 -16.98 6.67
N SER A 25 -8.37 -17.16 6.23
CA SER A 25 -9.27 -16.09 5.83
C SER A 25 -10.71 -16.48 6.15
N ASN A 26 -11.39 -15.63 6.93
CA ASN A 26 -12.77 -15.91 7.39
C ASN A 26 -13.82 -15.63 6.31
N ARG A 27 -13.58 -14.61 5.47
CA ARG A 27 -14.57 -14.12 4.48
C ARG A 27 -14.48 -14.84 3.13
N LEU A 28 -13.31 -15.38 2.81
CA LEU A 28 -13.05 -16.11 1.58
C LEU A 28 -12.09 -17.27 1.89
N PRO A 29 -12.56 -18.53 1.97
CA PRO A 29 -11.71 -19.67 2.26
C PRO A 29 -10.59 -19.84 1.22
N ASP A 30 -9.41 -20.28 1.67
CA ASP A 30 -8.20 -20.45 0.84
C ASP A 30 -7.89 -19.25 -0.06
N LYS A 31 -8.23 -18.03 0.41
CA LYS A 31 -8.15 -16.76 -0.33
C LYS A 31 -6.92 -16.64 -1.23
N PRO A 32 -5.66 -16.80 -0.75
CA PRO A 32 -4.48 -16.59 -1.59
C PRO A 32 -4.39 -17.54 -2.79
N LEU A 33 -5.04 -18.70 -2.73
CA LEU A 33 -5.06 -19.72 -3.77
C LEU A 33 -6.30 -19.65 -4.66
N ALA A 34 -7.22 -18.72 -4.41
CA ALA A 34 -8.40 -18.55 -5.25
C ALA A 34 -7.99 -18.29 -6.71
N ASP A 35 -8.57 -19.06 -7.64
CA ASP A 35 -8.29 -18.91 -9.06
C ASP A 35 -8.85 -17.60 -9.61
N ILE A 36 -7.99 -16.84 -10.28
CA ILE A 36 -8.32 -15.64 -11.04
C ILE A 36 -7.69 -15.78 -12.42
N GLY A 37 -8.48 -16.21 -13.40
CA GLY A 37 -8.01 -16.37 -14.79
C GLY A 37 -6.88 -17.39 -14.90
N GLY A 38 -7.06 -18.58 -14.31
CA GLY A 38 -6.08 -19.68 -14.40
C GLY A 38 -4.84 -19.53 -13.51
N LEU A 39 -4.79 -18.51 -12.66
CA LEU A 39 -3.69 -18.25 -11.73
C LEU A 39 -4.20 -18.14 -10.30
N PRO A 40 -3.52 -18.76 -9.32
CA PRO A 40 -3.74 -18.47 -7.90
C PRO A 40 -3.57 -16.97 -7.63
N MET A 41 -4.46 -16.38 -6.84
CA MET A 41 -4.47 -14.93 -6.59
C MET A 41 -3.11 -14.37 -6.16
N VAL A 42 -2.42 -15.02 -5.21
CA VAL A 42 -1.09 -14.59 -4.73
C VAL A 42 -0.02 -14.61 -5.83
N VAL A 43 -0.11 -15.59 -6.74
CA VAL A 43 0.78 -15.68 -7.90
C VAL A 43 0.49 -14.54 -8.87
N ARG A 44 -0.79 -14.24 -9.12
CA ARG A 44 -1.18 -13.10 -9.96
C ARG A 44 -0.66 -11.78 -9.39
N VAL A 45 -0.78 -11.56 -8.08
CA VAL A 45 -0.22 -10.38 -7.39
C VAL A 45 1.30 -10.31 -7.60
N ALA A 46 2.02 -11.42 -7.40
CA ALA A 46 3.47 -11.45 -7.58
C ALA A 46 3.89 -11.16 -9.02
N LEU A 47 3.20 -11.73 -10.02
CA LEU A 47 3.43 -11.43 -11.43
C LEU A 47 3.12 -9.97 -11.77
N GLN A 48 2.08 -9.39 -11.18
CA GLN A 48 1.75 -7.98 -11.35
C GLN A 48 2.83 -7.08 -10.72
N ALA A 49 3.31 -7.40 -9.53
CA ALA A 49 4.38 -6.67 -8.85
C ALA A 49 5.73 -6.78 -9.58
N ARG A 50 6.02 -7.89 -10.27
CA ARG A 50 7.25 -8.05 -11.10
C ARG A 50 7.32 -7.10 -12.29
N GLN A 51 6.22 -6.45 -12.65
CA GLN A 51 6.20 -5.42 -13.69
C GLN A 51 6.65 -4.03 -13.17
N SER A 52 6.87 -3.90 -11.85
CA SER A 52 7.45 -2.69 -11.24
C SER A 52 8.98 -2.66 -11.41
N GLN A 53 9.62 -1.61 -10.92
CA GLN A 53 11.09 -1.49 -10.89
C GLN A 53 11.75 -2.20 -9.71
N ALA A 54 11.02 -3.09 -9.01
CA ALA A 54 11.55 -3.87 -7.90
C ALA A 54 12.74 -4.74 -8.33
N GLN A 55 13.76 -4.82 -7.49
CA GLN A 55 14.90 -5.73 -7.71
C GLN A 55 14.53 -7.19 -7.47
N ALA A 56 13.60 -7.42 -6.55
CA ALA A 56 13.08 -8.72 -6.20
C ALA A 56 11.61 -8.61 -5.77
N VAL A 57 10.83 -9.66 -6.02
CA VAL A 57 9.45 -9.81 -5.58
C VAL A 57 9.33 -11.16 -4.91
N ILE A 58 9.04 -11.16 -3.61
CA ILE A 58 9.07 -12.37 -2.78
C ILE A 58 7.75 -12.49 -2.02
N VAL A 59 7.13 -13.66 -2.08
CA VAL A 59 5.95 -13.97 -1.27
C VAL A 59 6.40 -14.46 0.10
N ALA A 60 5.94 -13.85 1.18
CA ALA A 60 6.15 -14.32 2.54
C ALA A 60 4.91 -15.10 2.99
N ALA A 61 5.01 -16.43 3.17
CA ALA A 61 3.84 -17.29 3.37
C ALA A 61 3.95 -18.25 4.56
N ASP A 62 2.81 -18.60 5.17
CA ASP A 62 2.74 -19.52 6.32
C ASP A 62 2.28 -20.95 6.02
N ASP A 63 1.80 -21.20 4.80
CA ASP A 63 1.26 -22.48 4.37
C ASP A 63 2.07 -23.05 3.19
N PRO A 64 2.55 -24.30 3.29
CA PRO A 64 3.27 -24.97 2.20
C PRO A 64 2.53 -24.98 0.86
N ARG A 65 1.19 -24.97 0.84
CA ARG A 65 0.39 -24.93 -0.39
C ARG A 65 0.60 -23.62 -1.15
N ILE A 66 0.82 -22.50 -0.45
CA ILE A 66 1.15 -21.20 -1.06
C ILE A 66 2.54 -21.27 -1.70
N ALA A 67 3.52 -21.84 -0.98
CA ALA A 67 4.87 -22.01 -1.51
C ALA A 67 4.90 -22.93 -2.75
N GLN A 68 4.11 -24.01 -2.75
CA GLN A 68 3.96 -24.90 -3.91
C GLN A 68 3.37 -24.17 -5.12
N ALA A 69 2.31 -23.36 -4.92
CA ALA A 69 1.75 -22.54 -5.98
C ALA A 69 2.78 -21.52 -6.52
N CYS A 70 3.53 -20.86 -5.64
CA CYS A 70 4.59 -19.93 -6.07
C CYS A 70 5.67 -20.66 -6.90
N ALA A 71 6.15 -21.81 -6.44
CA ALA A 71 7.16 -22.61 -7.14
C ALA A 71 6.69 -23.06 -8.53
N ALA A 72 5.43 -23.48 -8.66
CA ALA A 72 4.84 -23.90 -9.94
C ALA A 72 4.82 -22.77 -11.00
N HIS A 73 4.89 -21.51 -10.57
CA HIS A 73 4.88 -20.33 -11.43
C HIS A 73 6.17 -19.51 -11.39
N GLY A 74 7.27 -20.06 -10.83
CA GLY A 74 8.57 -19.39 -10.78
C GLY A 74 8.56 -18.09 -9.96
N ILE A 75 7.78 -18.07 -8.88
CA ILE A 75 7.71 -16.98 -7.91
C ILE A 75 8.50 -17.37 -6.67
N ASP A 76 9.40 -16.48 -6.23
CA ASP A 76 10.15 -16.68 -5.00
C ASP A 76 9.20 -16.62 -3.80
N CYS A 77 9.31 -17.61 -2.92
CA CYS A 77 8.51 -17.70 -1.72
C CYS A 77 9.40 -18.00 -0.52
N LEU A 78 9.24 -17.18 0.52
CA LEU A 78 9.90 -17.34 1.81
C LEU A 78 8.88 -17.86 2.84
N PRO A 79 9.11 -19.05 3.41
CA PRO A 79 8.31 -19.53 4.53
C PRO A 79 8.45 -18.61 5.74
N THR A 80 7.34 -18.34 6.41
CA THR A 80 7.25 -17.53 7.63
C THR A 80 6.35 -18.24 8.64
N ARG A 81 6.42 -17.84 9.90
CA ARG A 81 5.63 -18.45 10.97
C ARG A 81 4.12 -18.24 10.78
N ARG A 82 3.34 -19.16 11.34
CA ARG A 82 1.86 -19.18 11.25
C ARG A 82 1.17 -18.28 12.28
N ASP A 83 1.86 -17.93 13.36
CA ASP A 83 1.31 -17.26 14.54
C ASP A 83 1.51 -15.74 14.54
N HIS A 84 1.95 -15.15 13.42
CA HIS A 84 2.00 -13.70 13.25
C HIS A 84 0.60 -13.09 13.29
N ALA A 85 0.45 -12.02 14.08
CA ALA A 85 -0.83 -11.35 14.25
C ALA A 85 -1.19 -10.51 13.02
N SER A 86 -0.20 -9.88 12.39
CA SER A 86 -0.40 -9.01 11.22
C SER A 86 0.51 -9.33 10.04
N GLY A 87 0.20 -8.71 8.89
CA GLY A 87 1.06 -8.77 7.71
C GLY A 87 2.43 -8.12 7.96
N SER A 88 2.48 -7.03 8.72
CA SER A 88 3.72 -6.33 9.05
C SER A 88 4.67 -7.19 9.90
N ASP A 89 4.14 -7.98 10.85
CA ASP A 89 4.94 -8.94 11.63
C ASP A 89 5.58 -10.01 10.75
N ARG A 90 4.81 -10.51 9.77
CA ARG A 90 5.28 -11.47 8.77
C ARG A 90 6.39 -10.87 7.91
N LEU A 91 6.23 -9.61 7.50
CA LEU A 91 7.24 -8.92 6.72
C LEU A 91 8.50 -8.64 7.54
N ALA A 92 8.40 -8.37 8.84
CA ALA A 92 9.55 -8.22 9.71
C ALA A 92 10.39 -9.51 9.77
N GLU A 93 9.77 -10.69 9.89
CA GLU A 93 10.47 -11.97 9.78
C GLU A 93 11.13 -12.12 8.40
N ALA A 94 10.41 -11.78 7.33
CA ALA A 94 10.94 -11.91 5.97
C ALA A 94 12.18 -11.04 5.74
N VAL A 95 12.15 -9.80 6.21
CA VAL A 95 13.30 -8.87 6.15
C VAL A 95 14.51 -9.42 6.91
N GLN A 96 14.28 -10.04 8.08
CA GLN A 96 15.37 -10.65 8.88
C GLN A 96 15.97 -11.86 8.16
N ALA A 97 15.15 -12.75 7.63
CA ALA A 97 15.61 -13.95 6.92
C ALA A 97 16.35 -13.63 5.63
N LEU A 98 15.94 -12.57 4.92
CA LEU A 98 16.63 -12.06 3.73
C LEU A 98 17.88 -11.23 4.05
N GLN A 99 18.15 -10.97 5.33
CA GLN A 99 19.29 -10.18 5.80
C GLN A 99 19.38 -8.79 5.14
N LEU A 100 18.23 -8.15 4.90
CA LEU A 100 18.22 -6.83 4.27
C LEU A 100 18.86 -5.78 5.21
N PRO A 101 19.74 -4.91 4.70
CA PRO A 101 20.36 -3.86 5.48
C PRO A 101 19.30 -2.83 5.90
N ASP A 102 19.53 -2.09 6.99
CA ASP A 102 18.51 -1.26 7.63
C ASP A 102 17.96 -0.16 6.72
N GLU A 103 18.80 0.35 5.82
CA GLU A 103 18.47 1.38 4.84
C GLU A 103 17.72 0.86 3.61
N ALA A 104 17.65 -0.47 3.40
CA ALA A 104 16.96 -1.05 2.25
C ALA A 104 15.49 -0.68 2.26
N LEU A 105 14.94 -0.45 1.07
CA LEU A 105 13.54 -0.16 0.88
C LEU A 105 12.76 -1.44 0.60
N VAL A 106 11.67 -1.60 1.34
CA VAL A 106 10.75 -2.72 1.21
C VAL A 106 9.37 -2.18 0.90
N VAL A 107 8.73 -2.66 -0.16
CA VAL A 107 7.32 -2.35 -0.44
C VAL A 107 6.46 -3.55 -0.08
N ASN A 108 5.50 -3.34 0.82
CA ASN A 108 4.45 -4.25 1.19
C ASN A 108 3.30 -4.15 0.18
N VAL A 109 3.16 -5.16 -0.67
CA VAL A 109 2.02 -5.32 -1.59
C VAL A 109 1.11 -6.39 -1.01
N GLN A 110 -0.15 -6.06 -0.74
CA GLN A 110 -1.08 -7.02 -0.15
C GLN A 110 -1.33 -8.19 -1.11
N GLY A 111 -1.38 -9.42 -0.57
CA GLY A 111 -1.60 -10.65 -1.34
C GLY A 111 -2.99 -10.79 -1.96
N ASP A 112 -3.85 -9.79 -1.79
CA ASP A 112 -5.22 -9.73 -2.29
C ASP A 112 -5.48 -8.56 -3.26
N GLU A 113 -4.42 -7.91 -3.74
CA GLU A 113 -4.49 -6.85 -4.76
C GLU A 113 -3.93 -7.34 -6.12
N PRO A 114 -4.61 -8.27 -6.82
CA PRO A 114 -4.08 -8.92 -8.03
C PRO A 114 -3.88 -7.98 -9.23
N PHE A 115 -4.40 -6.76 -9.17
CA PHE A 115 -4.32 -5.76 -10.23
C PHE A 115 -3.72 -4.43 -9.75
N ILE A 116 -2.94 -4.47 -8.67
CA ILE A 116 -2.23 -3.29 -8.19
C ILE A 116 -1.38 -2.67 -9.32
N PRO A 117 -1.48 -1.35 -9.58
CA PRO A 117 -0.70 -0.73 -10.63
C PRO A 117 0.81 -0.79 -10.30
N PRO A 118 1.68 -1.31 -11.19
CA PRO A 118 3.12 -1.35 -10.93
C PRO A 118 3.73 0.03 -10.64
N ALA A 119 3.24 1.05 -11.34
CA ALA A 119 3.66 2.44 -11.13
C ALA A 119 3.34 2.97 -9.72
N LEU A 120 2.30 2.44 -9.05
CA LEU A 120 2.00 2.81 -7.66
C LEU A 120 3.02 2.20 -6.69
N ILE A 121 3.47 0.97 -6.94
CA ILE A 121 4.54 0.32 -6.18
C ILE A 121 5.82 1.17 -6.29
N ASP A 122 6.20 1.56 -7.51
CA ASP A 122 7.37 2.39 -7.78
C ASP A 122 7.25 3.76 -7.10
N ALA A 123 6.09 4.40 -7.20
CA ALA A 123 5.87 5.74 -6.66
C ALA A 123 5.99 5.78 -5.12
N VAL A 124 5.48 4.75 -4.43
CA VAL A 124 5.54 4.68 -2.97
C VAL A 124 6.98 4.41 -2.49
N ALA A 125 7.71 3.51 -3.16
CA ALA A 125 9.14 3.29 -2.90
C ALA A 125 9.95 4.58 -3.09
N GLN A 126 9.75 5.26 -4.22
CA GLN A 126 10.46 6.48 -4.56
C GLN A 126 10.14 7.63 -3.61
N THR A 127 8.88 7.74 -3.17
CA THR A 127 8.44 8.74 -2.19
C THR A 127 9.17 8.59 -0.86
N LEU A 128 9.33 7.36 -0.36
CA LEU A 128 10.12 7.10 0.84
C LEU A 128 11.63 7.32 0.59
N ALA A 129 12.15 6.92 -0.57
CA ALA A 129 13.56 7.11 -0.91
C ALA A 129 13.98 8.59 -0.91
N GLN A 130 13.11 9.46 -1.38
CA GLN A 130 13.33 10.91 -1.46
C GLN A 130 13.05 11.64 -0.14
N SER A 131 12.48 10.95 0.84
CA SER A 131 12.18 11.52 2.15
C SER A 131 13.42 11.56 3.06
N GLY A 132 13.35 12.40 4.09
CA GLY A 132 14.43 12.53 5.08
C GLY A 132 14.67 11.23 5.88
N PRO A 133 15.81 11.13 6.59
CA PRO A 133 16.14 9.96 7.40
C PRO A 133 15.18 9.77 8.59
N ASP A 134 14.45 10.81 9.00
CA ASP A 134 13.39 10.77 10.02
C ASP A 134 12.11 10.08 9.54
N THR A 135 11.99 9.87 8.22
CA THR A 135 10.85 9.22 7.59
C THR A 135 11.19 7.77 7.28
N VAL A 136 10.48 6.87 7.95
CA VAL A 136 10.80 5.44 8.00
C VAL A 136 9.79 4.57 7.26
N MET A 137 8.66 5.17 6.90
CA MET A 137 7.53 4.53 6.25
C MET A 137 6.97 5.47 5.17
N GLY A 138 6.42 4.90 4.12
CA GLY A 138 5.73 5.60 3.05
C GLY A 138 4.43 4.90 2.72
N THR A 139 3.46 5.63 2.17
CA THR A 139 2.18 5.09 1.70
C THR A 139 1.65 5.94 0.54
N ALA A 140 0.44 5.67 0.08
CA ALA A 140 -0.24 6.46 -0.93
C ALA A 140 -1.64 6.90 -0.50
N ALA A 141 -2.11 7.94 -1.16
CA ALA A 141 -3.46 8.44 -1.04
C ALA A 141 -3.97 9.00 -2.37
N HIS A 142 -5.28 9.12 -2.53
CA HIS A 142 -5.89 9.85 -3.63
C HIS A 142 -7.01 10.76 -3.11
N ALA A 143 -7.39 11.76 -3.89
CA ALA A 143 -8.53 12.62 -3.55
C ALA A 143 -9.83 11.80 -3.53
N ILE A 144 -10.65 12.03 -2.51
CA ILE A 144 -12.05 11.60 -2.49
C ILE A 144 -12.84 12.58 -3.36
N ASP A 145 -13.76 12.07 -4.17
CA ASP A 145 -14.56 12.85 -5.14
C ASP A 145 -16.06 12.91 -4.77
N ASN A 146 -16.50 12.16 -3.76
CA ASN A 146 -17.89 12.09 -3.36
C ASN A 146 -18.09 12.05 -1.82
N VAL A 147 -19.21 12.60 -1.37
CA VAL A 147 -19.54 12.69 0.06
C VAL A 147 -19.79 11.32 0.71
N GLN A 148 -20.23 10.32 -0.07
CA GLN A 148 -20.55 8.99 0.45
C GLN A 148 -19.27 8.30 0.94
N ASP A 149 -18.19 8.34 0.15
CA ASP A 149 -16.88 7.82 0.53
C ASP A 149 -16.25 8.63 1.66
N PHE A 150 -16.42 9.95 1.66
CA PHE A 150 -15.90 10.79 2.74
C PHE A 150 -16.52 10.41 4.11
N LEU A 151 -17.83 10.19 4.15
CA LEU A 151 -18.55 9.80 5.35
C LEU A 151 -18.46 8.31 5.68
N ASN A 152 -18.00 7.46 4.75
CA ASN A 152 -17.89 6.02 4.95
C ASN A 152 -16.73 5.67 5.92
N PRO A 153 -17.00 5.03 7.07
CA PRO A 153 -15.94 4.66 8.03
C PRO A 153 -15.03 3.53 7.54
N ASN A 154 -15.40 2.82 6.47
CA ASN A 154 -14.54 1.83 5.82
C ASN A 154 -13.53 2.49 4.87
N VAL A 155 -13.77 3.74 4.48
CA VAL A 155 -12.80 4.57 3.76
C VAL A 155 -11.96 5.31 4.80
N VAL A 156 -10.68 4.95 4.88
CA VAL A 156 -9.73 5.61 5.79
C VAL A 156 -9.31 6.94 5.20
N LYS A 157 -9.52 8.02 5.94
CA LYS A 157 -9.09 9.36 5.58
C LYS A 157 -7.73 9.66 6.20
N LEU A 158 -7.01 10.61 5.63
CA LEU A 158 -5.78 11.14 6.20
C LEU A 158 -5.63 12.63 5.91
N VAL A 159 -4.81 13.28 6.73
CA VAL A 159 -4.39 14.68 6.55
C VAL A 159 -2.88 14.77 6.50
N LEU A 160 -2.35 15.66 5.66
CA LEU A 160 -0.91 15.81 5.43
C LEU A 160 -0.37 17.08 6.10
N ASP A 161 0.92 17.07 6.44
CA ASP A 161 1.67 18.28 6.76
C ASP A 161 2.19 18.96 5.46
N ALA A 162 2.81 20.14 5.61
CA ALA A 162 3.34 20.89 4.48
C ALA A 162 4.51 20.18 3.74
N ARG A 163 5.05 19.09 4.31
CA ARG A 163 6.10 18.27 3.70
C ARG A 163 5.54 17.01 3.02
N GLY A 164 4.21 16.86 2.95
CA GLY A 164 3.56 15.69 2.37
C GLY A 164 3.64 14.44 3.26
N ARG A 165 3.83 14.61 4.57
CA ARG A 165 3.83 13.50 5.54
C ARG A 165 2.47 13.41 6.21
N ALA A 166 2.03 12.20 6.52
CA ALA A 166 0.77 12.01 7.24
C ALA A 166 0.87 12.60 8.66
N GLN A 167 -0.08 13.48 9.01
CA GLN A 167 -0.26 13.93 10.39
C GLN A 167 -1.16 12.97 11.17
N TYR A 168 -2.22 12.45 10.54
CA TYR A 168 -3.14 11.51 11.16
C TYR A 168 -3.94 10.73 10.12
N PHE A 169 -4.35 9.51 10.48
CA PHE A 169 -5.29 8.66 9.74
C PHE A 169 -6.54 8.45 10.60
N SER A 170 -7.73 8.46 10.00
CA SER A 170 -8.97 8.24 10.74
C SER A 170 -10.06 7.64 9.88
N ARG A 171 -10.94 6.86 10.51
CA ARG A 171 -12.24 6.47 9.92
C ARG A 171 -13.25 7.60 10.00
N ALA A 172 -13.05 8.58 10.88
CA ALA A 172 -13.85 9.80 10.95
C ALA A 172 -13.62 10.70 9.71
N PRO A 173 -14.61 11.54 9.34
CA PRO A 173 -14.47 12.49 8.24
C PRO A 173 -13.47 13.60 8.60
N ILE A 174 -12.24 13.48 8.09
CA ILE A 174 -11.17 14.47 8.25
C ILE A 174 -10.61 14.91 6.88
N PRO A 175 -10.22 16.20 6.73
CA PRO A 175 -10.37 17.27 7.71
C PRO A 175 -11.85 17.70 7.85
N HIS A 176 -12.23 18.15 9.04
CA HIS A 176 -13.54 18.78 9.22
C HIS A 176 -13.53 20.16 8.54
N TYR A 177 -14.42 20.36 7.58
CA TYR A 177 -14.54 21.61 6.85
C TYR A 177 -15.62 22.48 7.51
N ARG A 178 -15.20 23.42 8.37
CA ARG A 178 -16.11 24.24 9.20
C ARG A 178 -17.21 24.93 8.39
N ASP A 179 -16.86 25.44 7.21
CA ASP A 179 -17.72 26.28 6.38
C ASP A 179 -18.29 25.51 5.16
N ALA A 180 -18.47 24.18 5.28
CA ALA A 180 -18.87 23.26 4.19
C ALA A 180 -20.16 23.59 3.43
N GLN A 181 -21.00 24.47 3.99
CA GLN A 181 -22.22 24.93 3.32
C GLN A 181 -21.98 25.87 2.13
N GLN A 182 -20.76 26.42 1.97
CA GLN A 182 -20.47 27.43 0.94
C GLN A 182 -19.65 26.90 -0.25
N ALA A 183 -18.98 25.76 -0.10
CA ALA A 183 -18.16 25.16 -1.14
C ALA A 183 -18.20 23.63 -1.01
N HIS A 184 -18.98 22.98 -1.87
CA HIS A 184 -18.91 21.54 -2.02
C HIS A 184 -17.64 21.21 -2.82
N TRP A 185 -16.61 20.67 -2.17
CA TRP A 185 -15.41 20.19 -2.88
C TRP A 185 -15.73 19.12 -3.93
N TRP A 186 -16.90 18.47 -3.83
CA TRP A 186 -17.44 17.50 -4.79
C TRP A 186 -18.38 18.10 -5.86
N ALA A 187 -18.83 19.36 -5.76
CA ALA A 187 -19.87 19.88 -6.67
C ALA A 187 -19.34 20.66 -7.88
N ASP A 188 -18.03 20.88 -8.00
CA ASP A 188 -17.46 21.69 -9.08
C ASP A 188 -16.43 20.90 -9.91
N ALA A 189 -16.91 19.87 -10.61
CA ALA A 189 -16.11 19.13 -11.60
C ALA A 189 -15.76 19.97 -12.86
N ASN A 190 -16.35 21.16 -13.01
CA ASN A 190 -16.19 22.04 -14.17
C ASN A 190 -15.36 23.31 -13.91
N GLN A 191 -14.87 23.54 -12.68
CA GLN A 191 -13.88 24.60 -12.46
C GLN A 191 -12.46 24.07 -12.75
N PRO A 192 -11.59 24.88 -13.40
CA PRO A 192 -10.23 24.47 -13.67
C PRO A 192 -9.54 24.13 -12.35
N TYR A 193 -9.19 22.85 -12.21
CA TYR A 193 -8.48 22.27 -11.08
C TYR A 193 -7.29 23.14 -10.67
N SER A 194 -7.50 24.03 -9.70
CA SER A 194 -6.40 24.75 -9.07
C SER A 194 -5.57 23.74 -8.28
N PRO A 195 -4.22 23.78 -8.35
CA PRO A 195 -3.36 23.00 -7.47
C PRO A 195 -3.72 23.17 -5.99
N VAL A 196 -4.28 24.33 -5.62
CA VAL A 196 -4.79 24.62 -4.27
C VAL A 196 -6.08 23.85 -3.97
N ALA A 197 -6.99 23.66 -4.93
CA ALA A 197 -8.20 22.87 -4.71
C ALA A 197 -7.92 21.37 -4.50
N ARG A 198 -6.86 20.82 -5.14
CA ARG A 198 -6.39 19.45 -4.86
C ARG A 198 -5.85 19.29 -3.44
N LEU A 199 -5.33 20.35 -2.81
CA LEU A 199 -4.93 20.35 -1.41
C LEU A 199 -6.13 20.42 -0.44
N HIS A 200 -7.34 20.68 -0.94
CA HIS A 200 -8.55 20.85 -0.12
C HIS A 200 -9.52 19.66 -0.20
N ALA A 201 -9.39 18.79 -1.20
CA ALA A 201 -10.17 17.57 -1.26
C ALA A 201 -9.73 16.62 -0.12
N PRO A 202 -10.66 16.03 0.65
CA PRO A 202 -10.32 14.98 1.59
C PRO A 202 -9.58 13.84 0.90
N LEU A 203 -8.61 13.26 1.58
CA LEU A 203 -7.78 12.21 1.01
C LEU A 203 -8.24 10.85 1.51
N ARG A 204 -8.31 9.87 0.61
CA ARG A 204 -8.46 8.45 0.93
C ARG A 204 -7.10 7.79 0.93
N HIS A 205 -6.79 7.10 2.02
CA HIS A 205 -5.61 6.25 2.16
C HIS A 205 -5.71 5.02 1.25
N ILE A 206 -4.59 4.65 0.63
CA ILE A 206 -4.41 3.42 -0.14
C ILE A 206 -3.52 2.49 0.69
N GLY A 207 -3.97 1.25 0.94
CA GLY A 207 -3.33 0.26 1.80
C GLY A 207 -2.01 -0.36 1.32
N ILE A 208 -1.21 0.40 0.57
CA ILE A 208 0.15 0.04 0.16
C ILE A 208 1.16 0.79 1.04
N TYR A 209 2.24 0.12 1.41
CA TYR A 209 3.26 0.73 2.25
C TYR A 209 4.68 0.43 1.76
N SER A 210 5.56 1.42 1.84
CA SER A 210 7.01 1.22 1.80
C SER A 210 7.60 1.40 3.19
N TYR A 211 8.67 0.69 3.50
CA TYR A 211 9.38 0.77 4.76
C TYR A 211 10.88 0.84 4.52
N ARG A 212 11.60 1.48 5.43
CA ARG A 212 13.01 1.16 5.66
C ARG A 212 13.07 -0.16 6.42
N ALA A 213 13.86 -1.11 5.92
CA ALA A 213 13.95 -2.45 6.49
C ALA A 213 14.29 -2.45 7.99
N GLY A 214 15.14 -1.54 8.44
CA GLY A 214 15.48 -1.36 9.86
C GLY A 214 14.25 -1.05 10.72
N PHE A 215 13.39 -0.15 10.24
CA PHE A 215 12.14 0.17 10.92
C PHE A 215 11.14 -0.99 10.86
N LEU A 216 11.00 -1.66 9.71
CA LEU A 216 10.10 -2.81 9.59
C LEU A 216 10.46 -3.93 10.57
N LYS A 217 11.75 -4.16 10.84
CA LYS A 217 12.21 -5.10 11.88
C LYS A 217 11.82 -4.66 13.29
N ALA A 218 11.87 -3.36 13.58
CA ALA A 218 11.54 -2.80 14.90
C ALA A 218 10.04 -2.61 15.14
N PHE A 219 9.25 -2.44 14.08
CA PHE A 219 7.84 -2.03 14.14
C PHE A 219 6.94 -2.97 14.98
N PRO A 220 7.06 -4.32 14.87
CA PRO A 220 6.32 -5.24 15.73
C PRO A 220 6.66 -5.13 17.23
N GLN A 221 7.82 -4.59 17.57
CA GLN A 221 8.29 -4.45 18.96
C GLN A 221 7.81 -3.16 19.62
N LEU A 222 7.24 -2.23 18.84
CA LEU A 222 6.66 -1.01 19.39
C LEU A 222 5.40 -1.35 20.20
N PRO A 223 5.23 -0.77 21.41
CA PRO A 223 4.00 -0.93 22.17
C PRO A 223 2.78 -0.53 21.34
N PRO A 224 1.67 -1.28 21.37
CA PRO A 224 0.43 -0.88 20.71
C PRO A 224 -0.01 0.53 21.13
N ALA A 225 -0.31 1.39 20.16
CA ALA A 225 -0.80 2.74 20.41
C ALA A 225 -2.30 2.73 20.77
N PRO A 226 -2.77 3.53 21.74
CA PRO A 226 -4.20 3.65 22.02
C PRO A 226 -5.03 4.04 20.78
N THR A 227 -4.47 4.87 19.91
CA THR A 227 -5.12 5.31 18.66
C THR A 227 -5.22 4.18 17.63
N GLU A 228 -4.22 3.30 17.53
CA GLU A 228 -4.28 2.14 16.61
C GLU A 228 -5.43 1.20 16.98
N GLN A 229 -5.68 1.01 18.28
CA GLN A 229 -6.73 0.13 18.79
C GLN A 229 -8.11 0.77 18.58
N THR A 230 -8.21 2.07 18.86
CA THR A 230 -9.47 2.82 18.72
C THR A 230 -9.94 2.90 17.28
N GLU A 231 -9.03 3.18 16.34
CA GLU A 231 -9.34 3.31 14.91
C GLU A 231 -9.24 1.96 14.17
N ALA A 232 -8.66 0.94 14.78
CA ALA A 232 -8.26 -0.31 14.11
C ALA A 232 -7.40 -0.01 12.85
N LEU A 233 -6.34 0.77 13.03
CA LEU A 233 -5.40 1.24 12.00
C LEU A 233 -3.94 1.10 12.48
N GLU A 234 -3.25 0.05 12.04
CA GLU A 234 -1.89 -0.30 12.50
C GLU A 234 -0.87 0.81 12.26
N GLN A 235 -0.98 1.56 11.15
CA GLN A 235 -0.05 2.64 10.82
C GLN A 235 -0.06 3.79 11.84
N LEU A 236 -1.11 3.92 12.66
CA LEU A 236 -1.13 4.89 13.76
C LEU A 236 -0.12 4.57 14.85
N ARG A 237 0.34 3.31 14.97
CA ARG A 237 1.44 2.94 15.87
C ARG A 237 2.71 3.71 15.54
N ALA A 238 3.05 3.81 14.26
CA ALA A 238 4.24 4.52 13.82
C ALA A 238 4.16 6.01 14.20
N LEU A 239 3.03 6.67 13.88
CA LEU A 239 2.81 8.08 14.21
C LEU A 239 2.83 8.33 15.73
N TRP A 240 2.21 7.44 16.52
CA TRP A 240 2.16 7.55 17.98
C TRP A 240 3.55 7.55 18.62
N HIS A 241 4.46 6.72 18.11
CA HIS A 241 5.85 6.65 18.57
C HIS A 241 6.77 7.68 17.92
N GLY A 242 6.21 8.69 17.25
CA GLY A 242 6.96 9.83 16.70
C GLY A 242 7.64 9.56 15.37
N HIS A 243 7.33 8.45 14.71
CA HIS A 243 7.86 8.16 13.38
C HIS A 243 7.05 8.87 12.30
N ALA A 244 7.73 9.33 11.25
CA ALA A 244 7.07 9.98 10.13
C ALA A 244 6.72 9.00 9.00
N ILE A 245 5.59 9.28 8.32
CA ILE A 245 5.10 8.52 7.18
C ILE A 245 4.97 9.45 5.98
N ALA A 246 5.75 9.24 4.91
CA ALA A 246 5.60 9.99 3.66
C ALA A 246 4.36 9.51 2.88
N VAL A 247 3.71 10.40 2.13
CA VAL A 247 2.51 10.06 1.35
C VAL A 247 2.68 10.45 -0.10
N HIS A 248 2.57 9.46 -0.99
CA HIS A 248 2.42 9.68 -2.42
C HIS A 248 0.96 10.04 -2.75
N LEU A 249 0.74 11.13 -3.49
CA LEU A 249 -0.59 11.48 -4.01
C LEU A 249 -0.79 10.87 -5.40
N ALA A 250 -1.54 9.77 -5.46
CA ALA A 250 -1.93 9.12 -6.70
C ALA A 250 -3.04 9.90 -7.41
N GLU A 251 -2.99 9.93 -8.74
CA GLU A 251 -4.01 10.61 -9.56
C GLU A 251 -5.36 9.89 -9.52
N GLN A 252 -5.36 8.57 -9.38
CA GLN A 252 -6.55 7.73 -9.41
C GLN A 252 -6.49 6.66 -8.33
N ALA A 253 -7.66 6.18 -7.92
CA ALA A 253 -7.78 5.03 -7.04
C ALA A 253 -7.22 3.77 -7.74
N PRO A 254 -6.44 2.92 -7.05
CA PRO A 254 -6.10 1.61 -7.58
C PRO A 254 -7.35 0.72 -7.68
N PRO A 255 -7.33 -0.33 -8.51
CA PRO A 255 -8.38 -1.33 -8.51
C PRO A 255 -8.61 -1.90 -7.10
N PRO A 256 -9.87 -2.12 -6.71
CA PRO A 256 -10.18 -2.71 -5.40
C PRO A 256 -9.57 -4.11 -5.25
N GLY A 257 -9.10 -4.40 -4.04
CA GLY A 257 -8.67 -5.75 -3.66
C GLY A 257 -9.83 -6.76 -3.65
N VAL A 258 -9.47 -8.02 -3.39
CA VAL A 258 -10.42 -9.13 -3.30
C VAL A 258 -10.59 -9.49 -1.83
N ASP A 259 -11.76 -9.35 -1.23
CA ASP A 259 -11.99 -9.71 0.18
C ASP A 259 -13.19 -10.65 0.37
N THR A 260 -14.15 -10.59 -0.55
CA THR A 260 -15.37 -11.38 -0.55
C THR A 260 -15.50 -12.21 -1.84
N PRO A 261 -16.42 -13.19 -1.88
CA PRO A 261 -16.75 -13.91 -3.11
C PRO A 261 -17.18 -12.98 -4.25
N GLU A 262 -17.90 -11.89 -3.96
CA GLU A 262 -18.32 -10.91 -4.97
C GLU A 262 -17.13 -10.14 -5.56
N ASP A 263 -16.14 -9.80 -4.73
CA ASP A 263 -14.89 -9.21 -5.22
C ASP A 263 -14.13 -10.18 -6.11
N LEU A 264 -14.10 -11.47 -5.76
CA LEU A 264 -13.43 -12.51 -6.54
C LEU A 264 -14.08 -12.66 -7.92
N GLU A 265 -15.41 -12.64 -8.01
CA GLU A 265 -16.12 -12.68 -9.29
C GLU A 265 -15.90 -11.41 -10.13
N ARG A 266 -15.77 -10.24 -9.50
CA ARG A 266 -15.32 -9.03 -10.20
C ARG A 266 -13.90 -9.18 -10.73
N ALA A 267 -12.99 -9.73 -9.94
CA ALA A 267 -11.61 -9.93 -10.33
C ALA A 267 -11.47 -10.92 -11.50
N ARG A 268 -12.24 -12.02 -11.48
CA ARG A 268 -12.32 -12.99 -12.58
C ARG A 268 -12.80 -12.37 -13.88
N ARG A 269 -13.87 -11.56 -13.82
CA ARG A 269 -14.36 -10.83 -14.99
C ARG A 269 -13.32 -9.85 -15.54
N HIS A 270 -12.62 -9.13 -14.66
CA HIS A 270 -11.55 -8.22 -15.07
C HIS A 270 -10.40 -8.96 -15.77
N ALA A 271 -9.97 -10.11 -15.22
CA ALA A 271 -8.92 -10.92 -15.83
C ALA A 271 -9.30 -11.39 -17.25
N ALA A 272 -10.53 -11.87 -17.44
CA ALA A 272 -11.02 -12.33 -18.75
C ALA A 272 -11.03 -11.21 -19.82
N THR A 273 -11.26 -9.95 -19.42
CA THR A 273 -11.25 -8.80 -20.34
C THR A 273 -9.86 -8.33 -20.77
N LYS A 274 -8.80 -8.68 -20.02
CA LYS A 274 -7.41 -8.31 -20.35
C LYS A 274 -6.66 -9.35 -21.17
N GLU A 275 -7.21 -10.57 -21.26
CA GLU A 275 -6.65 -11.67 -22.06
C GLU A 275 -7.14 -11.65 -23.53
N HIS A 276 -7.94 -10.64 -23.90
CA HIS A 276 -8.35 -10.31 -25.27
C HIS A 276 -7.82 -8.92 -25.66
#